data_AF-A0A915DQH4-F1
#
_entry.id   AF-A0A915DQH4-F1
#
_cell.length_a   1.000
_cell.length_b   1.000
_cell.length_c   1.000
_cell.angle_alpha   90.00
_cell.angle_beta   90.00
_cell.angle_gamma   90.00
#
_symmetry.space_group_name_H-M   'P 1'
#
loop_
_entity.id
_entity.type
_entity.pdbx_description
1 polymer ?
#
loop_
_entity_poly.entity_id
_entity_poly.type
_entity_poly.pdbx_seq_one_letter_code
_entity_poly.pdbx_strand_id
1 'polypeptide(L)'
;MFSTYLKSKVPFVIQDSKLYNRLKSFTALQAQSKRMEENVASPEALKQLRELADKEFQNMVDGNGLAHFVSIVLSAGNFMARTNTSKDAFAFELSALTKLINTKDKDNAETLLHCLIRYFDKKWKGRFTSFMTEDFQHLLPATRIDFLEKISNHIQIYVKQSDGDLLVDKLTPCMVFDADQMARLQKYLCFDAKKYSMDKLFGDLMTFKGHYENSLRDVRRTKEKHVERKQAQGVIDEIEEMLSQGKYRPGSTRTYL
;
A
#
# COMPACT_ATOMS: atom_id res chain seq x y z
N MET A 1 -50.85 -13.45 19.52
CA MET A 1 -52.20 -12.87 19.74
C MET A 1 -52.22 -11.50 20.42
N PHE A 2 -51.09 -10.91 20.84
CA PHE A 2 -51.05 -9.52 21.35
C PHE A 2 -51.05 -8.42 20.26
N SER A 3 -50.65 -8.75 19.02
CA SER A 3 -50.57 -7.79 17.90
C SER A 3 -51.93 -7.41 17.30
N THR A 4 -52.94 -8.28 17.41
CA THR A 4 -54.27 -8.05 16.81
C THR A 4 -55.19 -7.25 17.74
N TYR A 5 -54.94 -7.25 19.05
CA TYR A 5 -55.79 -6.57 20.04
C TYR A 5 -55.59 -5.04 20.08
N LEU A 6 -54.42 -4.54 19.66
CA LEU A 6 -54.09 -3.11 19.67
C LEU A 6 -54.59 -2.34 18.43
N LYS A 7 -55.16 -3.01 17.43
CA LYS A 7 -55.62 -2.36 16.19
C LYS A 7 -57.10 -1.98 16.15
N SER A 8 -57.93 -2.46 17.08
CA SER A 8 -59.39 -2.39 16.92
C SER A 8 -60.13 -1.35 17.77
N LYS A 9 -59.49 -0.66 18.72
CA LYS A 9 -60.12 0.45 19.45
C LYS A 9 -59.13 1.56 19.78
N VAL A 10 -59.53 2.80 19.44
CA VAL A 10 -58.86 4.10 19.62
C VAL A 10 -57.89 4.48 18.48
N PRO A 11 -58.23 5.48 17.63
CA PRO A 11 -57.27 6.09 16.72
C PRO A 11 -56.38 7.03 17.55
N PHE A 12 -55.35 6.50 18.21
CA PHE A 12 -54.35 7.36 18.81
C PHE A 12 -53.42 7.85 17.69
N VAL A 13 -53.86 8.88 16.98
CA VAL A 13 -52.99 9.71 16.14
C VAL A 13 -51.99 10.32 17.11
N ILE A 14 -50.75 9.84 17.11
CA ILE A 14 -49.65 10.49 17.82
C ILE A 14 -49.46 11.86 17.15
N GLN A 15 -50.16 12.89 17.65
CA GLN A 15 -50.08 14.28 17.20
C GLN A 15 -48.80 14.98 17.65
N ASP A 16 -48.02 14.33 18.52
CA ASP A 16 -46.72 14.85 18.93
C ASP A 16 -45.66 14.47 17.88
N SER A 17 -45.37 15.42 16.99
CA SER A 17 -44.39 15.27 15.91
C SER A 17 -43.01 14.86 16.44
N LYS A 18 -42.66 15.18 17.71
CA LYS A 18 -41.41 14.75 18.32
C LYS A 18 -41.40 13.27 18.67
N LEU A 19 -42.52 12.71 19.15
CA LEU A 19 -42.65 11.28 19.47
C LEU A 19 -42.68 10.41 18.22
N TYR A 20 -43.40 10.82 17.17
CA TYR A 20 -43.40 10.13 15.89
C TYR A 20 -42.01 10.16 15.23
N ASN A 21 -41.32 11.31 15.25
CA ASN A 21 -39.96 11.41 14.74
C ASN A 21 -38.96 10.60 15.58
N ARG A 22 -39.11 10.54 16.91
CA ARG A 22 -38.32 9.67 17.79
C ARG A 22 -38.55 8.19 17.52
N LEU A 23 -39.79 7.76 17.28
CA LEU A 23 -40.12 6.37 16.97
C LEU A 23 -39.60 5.96 15.58
N LYS A 24 -39.63 6.89 14.61
CA LYS A 24 -39.07 6.71 13.26
C LYS A 24 -37.54 6.70 13.26
N SER A 25 -36.89 7.57 14.05
CA SER A 25 -35.44 7.53 14.26
C SER A 25 -35.01 6.27 15.01
N PHE A 26 -35.81 5.81 15.98
CA PHE A 26 -35.53 4.59 16.74
C PHE A 26 -35.60 3.33 15.87
N THR A 27 -36.62 3.20 15.01
CA THR A 27 -36.72 2.08 14.06
C THR A 27 -35.67 2.14 12.96
N ALA A 28 -35.31 3.33 12.47
CA ALA A 28 -34.21 3.50 11.52
C ALA A 28 -32.85 3.17 12.14
N LEU A 29 -32.59 3.59 13.39
CA LEU A 29 -31.38 3.29 14.13
C LEU A 29 -31.29 1.81 14.53
N GLN A 30 -32.40 1.16 14.87
CA GLN A 30 -32.42 -0.29 15.13
C GLN A 30 -32.19 -1.11 13.85
N ALA A 31 -32.75 -0.69 12.72
CA ALA A 31 -32.45 -1.30 11.43
C ALA A 31 -31.00 -1.06 11.01
N GLN A 32 -30.42 0.11 11.33
CA GLN A 32 -29.02 0.43 11.10
C GLN A 32 -28.09 -0.35 12.04
N SER A 33 -28.46 -0.54 13.31
CA SER A 33 -27.76 -1.35 14.31
C SER A 33 -27.73 -2.82 13.89
N LYS A 34 -28.88 -3.39 13.52
CA LYS A 34 -28.96 -4.78 13.05
C LYS A 34 -28.18 -5.00 11.75
N ARG A 35 -28.23 -4.02 10.83
CA ARG A 35 -27.40 -4.03 9.62
C ARG A 35 -25.91 -3.84 9.93
N MET A 36 -25.55 -3.09 10.96
CA MET A 36 -24.16 -3.00 11.42
C MET A 36 -23.72 -4.33 12.05
N GLU A 37 -24.50 -4.96 12.91
CA GLU A 37 -24.18 -6.29 13.46
C GLU A 37 -24.01 -7.36 12.37
N GLU A 38 -24.81 -7.31 11.30
CA GLU A 38 -24.73 -8.24 10.17
C GLU A 38 -23.59 -7.91 9.17
N ASN A 39 -23.11 -6.65 9.10
CA ASN A 39 -22.07 -6.21 8.14
C ASN A 39 -20.71 -5.86 8.77
N VAL A 40 -20.62 -5.72 10.09
CA VAL A 40 -19.37 -5.41 10.78
C VAL A 40 -18.56 -6.71 10.86
N ALA A 41 -17.37 -6.67 10.27
CA ALA A 41 -16.38 -7.73 10.43
C ALA A 41 -16.19 -8.04 11.92
N SER A 42 -15.92 -9.30 12.28
CA SER A 42 -15.82 -9.68 13.70
C SER A 42 -14.86 -8.76 14.48
N PRO A 43 -15.06 -8.52 15.78
CA PRO A 43 -14.15 -7.70 16.59
C PRO A 43 -12.68 -8.09 16.43
N GLU A 44 -12.41 -9.39 16.24
CA GLU A 44 -11.10 -9.94 15.95
C GLU A 44 -10.56 -9.47 14.59
N ALA A 45 -11.39 -9.48 13.55
CA ALA A 45 -10.99 -9.01 12.22
C ALA A 45 -10.71 -7.50 12.19
N LEU A 46 -11.47 -6.69 12.93
CA LEU A 46 -11.23 -5.25 13.06
C LEU A 46 -9.93 -4.97 13.82
N LYS A 47 -9.68 -5.73 14.91
CA LYS A 47 -8.44 -5.65 15.67
C LYS A 47 -7.24 -6.03 14.79
N GLN A 48 -7.32 -7.11 14.03
CA GLN A 48 -6.25 -7.51 13.10
C GLN A 48 -6.01 -6.45 12.03
N LEU A 49 -7.07 -5.88 11.45
CA LEU A 49 -6.94 -4.83 10.45
C LEU A 49 -6.17 -3.62 11.00
N ARG A 50 -6.52 -3.20 12.22
CA ARG A 50 -5.83 -2.12 12.93
C ARG A 50 -4.36 -2.46 13.18
N GLU A 51 -4.07 -3.61 13.78
CA GLU A 51 -2.69 -4.03 14.11
C GLU A 51 -1.80 -4.09 12.86
N LEU A 52 -2.34 -4.58 11.73
CA LEU A 52 -1.63 -4.61 10.47
C LEU A 52 -1.34 -3.20 9.95
N ALA A 53 -2.31 -2.28 10.06
CA ALA A 53 -2.14 -0.92 9.60
C ALA A 53 -1.16 -0.11 10.48
N ASP A 54 -1.25 -0.24 11.80
CA ASP A 54 -0.33 0.38 12.77
C ASP A 54 1.11 -0.10 12.51
N LYS A 55 1.28 -1.41 12.30
CA LYS A 55 2.59 -2.00 11.95
C LYS A 55 3.12 -1.47 10.62
N GLU A 56 2.26 -1.36 9.61
CA GLU A 56 2.64 -0.84 8.30
C GLU A 56 3.13 0.60 8.39
N PHE A 57 2.42 1.46 9.13
CA PHE A 57 2.85 2.86 9.31
C PHE A 57 4.17 2.98 10.04
N GLN A 58 4.39 2.15 11.06
CA GLN A 58 5.67 2.11 11.74
C GLN A 58 6.80 1.67 10.77
N ASN A 59 6.56 0.65 9.96
CA ASN A 59 7.52 0.20 8.94
C ASN A 59 7.83 1.29 7.91
N MET A 60 6.83 2.05 7.46
CA MET A 60 7.02 3.16 6.51
C MET A 60 7.92 4.26 7.09
N VAL A 61 7.71 4.60 8.36
CA VAL A 61 8.42 5.69 9.05
C VAL A 61 9.86 5.27 9.42
N ASP A 62 10.04 4.03 9.89
CA ASP A 62 11.35 3.52 10.32
C ASP A 62 12.18 2.99 9.13
N GLY A 63 11.50 2.66 8.03
CA GLY A 63 12.07 2.13 6.81
C GLY A 63 12.94 3.16 6.09
N ASN A 64 14.19 2.79 5.81
CA ASN A 64 15.14 3.66 5.12
C ASN A 64 15.09 3.54 3.59
N GLY A 65 14.39 2.53 3.06
CA GLY A 65 14.39 2.23 1.63
C GLY A 65 13.73 3.34 0.81
N LEU A 66 12.53 3.76 1.21
CA LEU A 66 11.80 4.85 0.54
C LEU A 66 12.60 6.16 0.59
N ALA A 67 13.14 6.52 1.76
CA ALA A 67 13.91 7.75 1.93
C ALA A 67 15.13 7.82 0.99
N HIS A 68 15.92 6.74 0.93
CA HIS A 68 17.05 6.67 0.00
C HIS A 68 16.59 6.72 -1.46
N PHE A 69 15.51 6.01 -1.81
CA PHE A 69 15.01 6.01 -3.17
C PHE A 69 14.53 7.41 -3.60
N VAL A 70 13.75 8.10 -2.75
CA VAL A 70 13.29 9.49 -2.98
C VAL A 70 14.48 10.43 -3.15
N SER A 71 15.56 10.27 -2.39
CA SER A 71 16.78 11.07 -2.54
C SER A 71 17.43 10.91 -3.93
N ILE A 72 17.45 9.68 -4.47
CA ILE A 72 17.97 9.42 -5.83
C ILE A 72 17.04 10.03 -6.87
N VAL A 73 15.72 9.89 -6.69
CA VAL A 73 14.72 10.48 -7.59
C VAL A 73 14.88 11.99 -7.64
N LEU A 74 15.03 12.66 -6.48
CA LEU A 74 15.24 14.10 -6.40
C LEU A 74 16.53 14.51 -7.12
N SER A 75 17.62 13.78 -6.89
CA SER A 75 18.91 14.05 -7.52
C SER A 75 18.85 13.88 -9.04
N ALA A 76 18.20 12.81 -9.52
CA ALA A 76 18.00 12.56 -10.94
C ALA A 76 17.10 13.62 -11.58
N GLY A 77 16.00 13.98 -10.91
CA GLY A 77 15.09 15.03 -11.35
C GLY A 77 15.79 16.38 -11.48
N ASN A 78 16.55 16.80 -10.47
CA ASN A 78 17.35 18.03 -10.53
C ASN A 78 18.38 17.97 -11.66
N PHE A 79 19.07 16.85 -11.82
CA PHE A 79 20.03 16.70 -12.91
C PHE A 79 19.38 16.82 -14.29
N MET A 80 18.23 16.18 -14.50
CA MET A 80 17.52 16.17 -15.78
C MET A 80 16.83 17.50 -16.09
N ALA A 81 16.40 18.24 -15.06
CA ALA A 81 15.73 19.53 -15.20
C ALA A 81 16.71 20.72 -15.29
N ARG A 82 18.03 20.47 -15.23
CA ARG A 82 19.04 21.53 -15.26
C ARG A 82 19.00 22.32 -16.56
N THR A 83 18.71 23.61 -16.40
CA THR A 83 18.91 24.65 -17.40
C THR A 83 19.77 25.75 -16.78
N ASN A 84 20.28 26.68 -17.59
CA ASN A 84 21.13 27.79 -17.09
C ASN A 84 20.45 28.68 -16.03
N THR A 85 19.13 28.56 -15.85
CA THR A 85 18.32 29.37 -14.93
C THR A 85 17.56 28.54 -13.88
N SER A 86 17.61 27.21 -13.94
CA SER A 86 16.86 26.35 -13.03
C SER A 86 17.50 26.33 -11.64
N LYS A 87 16.72 26.65 -10.60
CA LYS A 87 17.10 26.38 -9.21
C LYS A 87 16.84 24.90 -8.90
N ASP A 88 17.75 24.27 -8.16
CA ASP A 88 17.55 22.89 -7.69
C ASP A 88 16.28 22.80 -6.82
N ALA A 89 15.48 21.77 -7.05
CA ALA A 89 14.34 21.46 -6.18
C ALA A 89 14.84 20.75 -4.91
N PHE A 90 14.18 21.03 -3.79
CA PHE A 90 14.47 20.38 -2.50
C PHE A 90 13.48 19.25 -2.17
N ALA A 91 12.32 19.25 -2.84
CA ALA A 91 11.26 18.28 -2.64
C ALA A 91 10.40 18.18 -3.90
N PHE A 92 9.62 17.11 -3.99
CA PHE A 92 8.58 16.92 -4.99
C PHE A 92 7.38 16.22 -4.33
N GLU A 93 6.19 16.38 -4.91
CA GLU A 93 5.00 15.67 -4.42
C GLU A 93 5.13 14.16 -4.62
N LEU A 94 4.75 13.36 -3.62
CA LEU A 94 4.87 11.89 -3.67
C LEU A 94 4.22 11.26 -4.92
N SER A 95 3.13 11.87 -5.42
CA SER A 95 2.45 11.47 -6.65
C SER A 95 3.39 11.41 -7.87
N ALA A 96 4.48 12.18 -7.89
CA ALA A 96 5.47 12.14 -8.96
C ALA A 96 6.16 10.78 -9.11
N LEU A 97 6.25 9.98 -8.05
CA LEU A 97 6.81 8.62 -8.10
C LEU A 97 6.07 7.73 -9.10
N THR A 98 4.74 7.89 -9.21
CA THR A 98 3.91 7.14 -10.17
C THR A 98 4.27 7.44 -11.63
N LYS A 99 4.89 8.59 -11.90
CA LYS A 99 5.18 9.08 -13.25
C LYS A 99 6.57 8.68 -13.76
N LEU A 100 7.40 8.06 -12.93
CA LEU A 100 8.76 7.63 -13.30
C LEU A 100 8.78 6.60 -14.43
N ILE A 101 7.67 5.92 -14.67
CA ILE A 101 7.51 4.99 -15.81
C ILE A 101 7.29 5.71 -17.14
N ASN A 102 6.90 6.98 -17.13
CA ASN A 102 6.51 7.71 -18.34
C ASN A 102 7.72 8.26 -19.12
N THR A 103 8.83 8.51 -18.43
CA THR A 103 10.08 8.90 -19.08
C THR A 103 10.81 7.65 -19.54
N LYS A 104 11.05 7.54 -20.85
CA LYS A 104 11.70 6.40 -21.49
C LYS A 104 13.03 6.80 -22.11
N ASP A 105 13.89 5.81 -22.30
CA ASP A 105 15.11 5.96 -23.09
C ASP A 105 14.81 6.14 -24.59
N LYS A 106 15.85 6.40 -25.37
CA LYS A 106 15.73 6.69 -26.82
C LYS A 106 15.08 5.56 -27.62
N ASP A 107 15.28 4.32 -27.17
CA ASP A 107 14.84 3.11 -27.86
C ASP A 107 13.48 2.61 -27.32
N ASN A 108 12.88 3.34 -26.36
CA ASN A 108 11.68 2.92 -25.62
C ASN A 108 11.82 1.52 -24.96
N ALA A 109 13.05 1.07 -24.73
CA ALA A 109 13.36 -0.23 -24.16
C ALA A 109 13.12 -0.21 -22.64
N GLU A 110 13.50 0.88 -21.98
CA GLU A 110 13.41 1.00 -20.53
C GLU A 110 12.96 2.38 -20.08
N THR A 111 12.36 2.41 -18.89
CA THR A 111 11.88 3.65 -18.26
C THR A 111 12.92 4.20 -17.30
N LEU A 112 12.77 5.48 -16.92
CA LEU A 112 13.58 6.11 -15.87
C LEU A 112 13.51 5.30 -14.56
N LEU A 113 12.36 4.73 -14.22
CA LEU A 113 12.22 3.86 -13.05
C LEU A 113 13.19 2.66 -13.08
N HIS A 114 13.36 1.99 -14.22
CA HIS A 114 14.31 0.87 -14.35
C HIS A 114 15.75 1.34 -14.11
N CYS A 115 16.12 2.49 -14.69
CA CYS A 115 17.44 3.08 -14.51
C CYS A 115 17.72 3.44 -13.04
N LEU A 116 16.76 4.06 -12.37
CA LEU A 116 16.87 4.44 -10.96
C LEU A 116 16.96 3.22 -10.05
N ILE A 117 16.16 2.17 -10.30
CA ILE A 117 16.23 0.91 -9.54
C ILE A 117 17.60 0.26 -9.68
N ARG A 118 18.17 0.20 -10.89
CA ARG A 118 19.54 -0.33 -11.08
C ARG A 118 20.59 0.46 -10.32
N TYR A 119 20.51 1.79 -10.39
CA TYR A 119 21.44 2.66 -9.69
C TYR A 119 21.30 2.49 -8.17
N PHE A 120 20.06 2.39 -7.68
CA PHE A 120 19.76 2.15 -6.28
C PHE A 120 20.30 0.80 -5.79
N ASP A 121 20.05 -0.28 -6.55
CA ASP A 121 20.57 -1.61 -6.28
C ASP A 121 22.10 -1.62 -6.19
N LYS A 122 22.76 -0.96 -7.15
CA LYS A 122 24.22 -0.86 -7.16
C LYS A 122 24.76 -0.05 -5.98
N LYS A 123 24.18 1.13 -5.71
CA LYS A 123 24.71 2.06 -4.70
C LYS A 123 24.56 1.53 -3.27
N TRP A 124 23.53 0.72 -2.99
CA TRP A 124 23.33 0.08 -1.68
C TRP A 124 23.54 -1.43 -1.68
N LYS A 125 24.19 -1.98 -2.71
CA LYS A 125 24.51 -3.41 -2.84
C LYS A 125 23.30 -4.33 -2.57
N GLY A 126 22.13 -3.95 -3.07
CA GLY A 126 20.89 -4.71 -2.90
C GLY A 126 20.17 -4.52 -1.56
N ARG A 127 20.79 -3.89 -0.55
CA ARG A 127 20.29 -3.86 0.83
C ARG A 127 18.89 -3.28 1.00
N PHE A 128 18.56 -2.26 0.20
CA PHE A 128 17.28 -1.57 0.29
C PHE A 128 16.42 -1.77 -0.96
N THR A 129 16.88 -2.56 -1.93
CA THR A 129 16.21 -2.67 -3.24
C THR A 129 14.81 -3.28 -3.12
N SER A 130 14.59 -4.14 -2.13
CA SER A 130 13.31 -4.84 -1.88
C SER A 130 12.40 -4.11 -0.89
N PHE A 131 12.65 -2.84 -0.57
CA PHE A 131 11.87 -2.10 0.43
C PHE A 131 10.36 -2.08 0.15
N MET A 132 9.93 -2.06 -1.12
CA MET A 132 8.49 -2.11 -1.46
C MET A 132 7.82 -3.45 -1.12
N THR A 133 8.57 -4.55 -1.00
CA THR A 133 8.04 -5.84 -0.54
C THR A 133 8.21 -6.05 0.96
N GLU A 134 9.16 -5.35 1.58
CA GLU A 134 9.52 -5.51 3.00
C GLU A 134 8.78 -4.49 3.88
N ASP A 135 8.90 -3.19 3.54
CA ASP A 135 8.34 -2.08 4.31
C ASP A 135 6.87 -1.80 3.95
N PHE A 136 6.42 -2.21 2.75
CA PHE A 136 5.09 -1.92 2.18
C PHE A 136 4.20 -3.18 1.99
N GLN A 137 4.46 -4.23 2.77
CA GLN A 137 3.78 -5.53 2.68
C GLN A 137 2.26 -5.44 2.93
N HIS A 138 1.84 -4.66 3.92
CA HIS A 138 0.44 -4.54 4.37
C HIS A 138 -0.21 -3.22 3.93
N LEU A 139 0.29 -2.62 2.85
CA LEU A 139 -0.21 -1.35 2.33
C LEU A 139 -1.72 -1.40 2.05
N LEU A 140 -2.21 -2.50 1.46
CA LEU A 140 -3.63 -2.68 1.16
C LEU A 140 -4.52 -2.74 2.43
N PRO A 141 -4.20 -3.54 3.46
CA PRO A 141 -4.86 -3.42 4.77
C PRO A 141 -4.85 -1.98 5.33
N ALA A 142 -3.72 -1.27 5.23
CA ALA A 142 -3.59 0.08 5.77
C ALA A 142 -4.50 1.10 5.06
N THR A 143 -4.81 0.92 3.77
CA THR A 143 -5.76 1.79 3.06
C THR A 143 -7.19 1.70 3.60
N ARG A 144 -7.51 0.65 4.35
CA ARG A 144 -8.86 0.42 4.88
C ARG A 144 -9.09 1.08 6.24
N ILE A 145 -8.17 1.89 6.75
CA ILE A 145 -8.36 2.61 8.02
C ILE A 145 -9.59 3.52 7.99
N ASP A 146 -9.93 4.12 6.85
CA ASP A 146 -11.13 4.95 6.70
C ASP A 146 -12.43 4.18 7.02
N PHE A 147 -12.42 2.84 6.88
CA PHE A 147 -13.54 1.99 7.30
C PHE A 147 -13.67 1.94 8.82
N LEU A 148 -12.55 1.85 9.54
CA LEU A 148 -12.53 1.84 11.00
C LEU A 148 -12.92 3.21 11.57
N GLU A 149 -12.52 4.32 10.93
CA GLU A 149 -12.97 5.66 11.31
C GLU A 149 -14.49 5.80 11.19
N LYS A 150 -15.08 5.30 10.10
CA LYS A 150 -16.54 5.25 9.90
C LYS A 150 -17.23 4.43 11.00
N ILE A 151 -16.70 3.26 11.34
CA ILE A 151 -17.23 2.43 12.44
C ILE A 151 -17.13 3.17 13.77
N SER A 152 -15.99 3.81 14.06
CA SER A 152 -15.78 4.59 15.28
C SER A 152 -16.83 5.68 15.43
N ASN A 153 -17.10 6.45 14.37
CA ASN A 153 -18.14 7.48 14.36
C ASN A 153 -19.54 6.91 14.61
N HIS A 154 -19.84 5.73 14.08
CA HIS A 154 -21.12 5.05 14.35
C HIS A 154 -21.24 4.54 15.80
N ILE A 155 -20.14 4.07 16.39
CA ILE A 155 -20.11 3.64 17.80
C ILE A 155 -20.30 4.83 18.74
N GLN A 156 -19.71 5.99 18.43
CA GLN A 156 -19.82 7.18 19.28
C GLN A 156 -21.25 7.69 19.45
N ILE A 157 -22.11 7.50 18.44
CA ILE A 157 -23.53 7.90 18.48
C ILE A 157 -24.47 6.75 18.86
N TYR A 158 -23.91 5.57 19.15
CA TYR A 158 -24.67 4.38 19.47
C TYR A 158 -25.33 4.48 20.85
N VAL A 159 -26.61 4.10 20.92
CA VAL A 159 -27.37 4.02 22.17
C VAL A 159 -27.60 2.55 22.49
N LYS A 160 -27.18 2.10 23.68
CA LYS A 160 -27.38 0.73 24.15
C LYS A 160 -28.85 0.32 24.05
N GLN A 161 -29.12 -0.84 23.46
CA GLN A 161 -30.47 -1.33 23.21
C GLN A 161 -31.05 -2.14 24.37
N SER A 162 -30.19 -2.69 25.23
CA SER A 162 -30.56 -3.46 26.43
C SER A 162 -29.39 -3.53 27.41
N ASP A 163 -29.64 -3.97 28.66
CA ASP A 163 -28.58 -4.14 29.66
C ASP A 163 -27.54 -5.21 29.28
N GLY A 164 -27.87 -6.14 28.38
CA GLY A 164 -26.96 -7.16 27.84
C GLY A 164 -26.19 -6.72 26.60
N ASP A 165 -26.33 -5.47 26.18
CA ASP A 165 -25.66 -4.92 25.00
C ASP A 165 -24.21 -4.54 25.30
N LEU A 166 -23.31 -5.35 24.74
CA LEU A 166 -21.86 -5.23 24.89
C LEU A 166 -21.19 -4.73 23.60
N LEU A 167 -21.94 -4.18 22.64
CA LEU A 167 -21.39 -3.80 21.33
C LEU A 167 -20.33 -2.71 21.46
N VAL A 168 -20.63 -1.64 22.20
CA VAL A 168 -19.68 -0.56 22.50
C VAL A 168 -18.47 -1.10 23.25
N ASP A 169 -18.70 -1.94 24.26
CA ASP A 169 -17.64 -2.48 25.12
C ASP A 169 -16.68 -3.40 24.34
N LYS A 170 -17.19 -4.15 23.34
CA LYS A 170 -16.38 -5.04 22.49
C LYS A 170 -15.67 -4.31 21.35
N LEU A 171 -16.30 -3.30 20.74
CA LEU A 171 -15.76 -2.65 19.55
C LEU A 171 -14.88 -1.44 19.86
N THR A 172 -15.12 -0.72 20.97
CA THR A 172 -14.32 0.47 21.34
C THR A 172 -12.82 0.16 21.41
N PRO A 173 -12.35 -0.95 22.01
CA PRO A 173 -10.93 -1.31 22.01
C PRO A 173 -10.32 -1.50 20.61
N CYS A 174 -11.14 -1.88 19.62
CA CYS A 174 -10.71 -2.08 18.24
C CYS A 174 -10.57 -0.74 17.46
N MET A 175 -11.14 0.36 17.96
CA MET A 175 -11.23 1.65 17.27
C MET A 175 -10.29 2.72 17.80
N VAL A 176 -9.50 2.44 18.85
CA VAL A 176 -8.55 3.42 19.40
C VAL A 176 -7.38 3.57 18.44
N PHE A 177 -7.32 4.67 17.70
CA PHE A 177 -6.16 5.00 16.87
C PHE A 177 -5.09 5.68 17.68
N ASP A 178 -3.84 5.35 17.40
CA ASP A 178 -2.71 6.15 17.86
C ASP A 178 -2.63 7.41 16.98
N ALA A 179 -3.21 8.50 17.46
CA ALA A 179 -3.21 9.79 16.76
C ALA A 179 -1.78 10.30 16.48
N ASP A 180 -0.81 9.93 17.33
CA ASP A 180 0.59 10.32 17.15
C ASP A 180 1.21 9.58 15.96
N GLN A 181 0.83 8.33 15.70
CA GLN A 181 1.32 7.57 14.53
C GLN A 181 0.87 8.21 13.21
N MET A 182 -0.39 8.59 13.11
CA MET A 182 -0.91 9.26 11.92
C MET A 182 -0.23 10.62 11.69
N ALA A 183 0.00 11.38 12.77
CA ALA A 183 0.73 12.64 12.69
C ALA A 183 2.20 12.44 12.27
N ARG A 184 2.86 11.39 12.77
CA ARG A 184 4.22 11.00 12.36
C ARG A 184 4.28 10.67 10.87
N LEU A 185 3.33 9.86 10.36
CA LEU A 185 3.27 9.50 8.94
C LEU A 185 3.05 10.73 8.04
N GLN A 186 2.11 11.60 8.43
CA GLN A 186 1.84 12.86 7.72
C GLN A 186 3.09 13.75 7.63
N LYS A 187 3.80 13.90 8.75
CA LYS A 187 5.04 14.66 8.82
C LYS A 187 6.15 14.01 7.99
N TYR A 188 6.30 12.70 8.05
CA TYR A 188 7.33 11.96 7.32
C TYR A 188 7.15 12.06 5.80
N LEU A 189 5.92 11.86 5.32
CA LEU A 189 5.59 11.92 3.90
C LEU A 189 5.36 13.36 3.39
N CYS A 190 5.42 14.35 4.28
CA CYS A 190 5.25 15.78 3.99
C CYS A 190 4.00 16.11 3.16
N PHE A 191 2.83 15.53 3.49
CA PHE A 191 1.58 15.82 2.77
C PHE A 191 0.55 16.59 3.59
N ASP A 192 -0.25 17.40 2.90
CA ASP A 192 -1.37 18.14 3.47
C ASP A 192 -2.67 17.35 3.26
N ALA A 193 -3.22 16.78 4.33
CA ALA A 193 -4.45 15.97 4.29
C ALA A 193 -5.66 16.72 3.68
N LYS A 194 -5.67 18.06 3.68
CA LYS A 194 -6.74 18.86 3.07
C LYS A 194 -6.63 18.93 1.55
N LYS A 195 -5.42 18.83 1.00
CA LYS A 195 -5.14 18.89 -0.44
C LYS A 195 -4.89 17.52 -1.05
N TYR A 196 -4.46 16.57 -0.22
CA TYR A 196 -4.08 15.23 -0.59
C TYR A 196 -4.66 14.25 0.43
N SER A 197 -5.84 13.72 0.11
CA SER A 197 -6.54 12.79 0.99
C SER A 197 -5.75 11.51 1.22
N MET A 198 -6.01 10.83 2.35
CA MET A 198 -5.43 9.52 2.65
C MET A 198 -5.71 8.50 1.53
N ASP A 199 -6.94 8.45 1.03
CA ASP A 199 -7.32 7.62 -0.11
C ASP A 199 -6.42 7.85 -1.33
N LYS A 200 -6.15 9.13 -1.67
CA LYS A 200 -5.34 9.47 -2.84
C LYS A 200 -3.87 9.15 -2.60
N LEU A 201 -3.35 9.41 -1.40
CA LEU A 201 -2.01 9.04 -0.97
C LEU A 201 -1.78 7.54 -1.13
N PHE A 202 -2.68 6.73 -0.56
CA PHE A 202 -2.57 5.28 -0.63
C PHE A 202 -2.78 4.74 -2.04
N GLY A 203 -3.67 5.36 -2.83
CA GLY A 203 -3.82 5.04 -4.25
C GLY A 203 -2.51 5.23 -5.01
N ASP A 204 -1.87 6.39 -4.86
CA ASP A 204 -0.60 6.70 -5.51
C ASP A 204 0.54 5.77 -5.02
N LEU A 205 0.60 5.47 -3.72
CA LEU A 205 1.55 4.51 -3.14
C LEU A 205 1.36 3.10 -3.70
N MET A 206 0.12 2.62 -3.82
CA MET A 206 -0.21 1.31 -4.39
C MET A 206 0.17 1.25 -5.88
N THR A 207 -0.13 2.30 -6.63
CA THR A 207 0.29 2.43 -8.04
C THR A 207 1.81 2.39 -8.15
N PHE A 208 2.51 3.19 -7.35
CA PHE A 208 3.97 3.21 -7.35
C PHE A 208 4.56 1.85 -6.93
N LYS A 209 4.00 1.17 -5.93
CA LYS A 209 4.38 -0.19 -5.52
C LYS A 209 4.32 -1.17 -6.68
N GLY A 210 3.18 -1.20 -7.38
CA GLY A 210 3.02 -2.06 -8.55
C GLY A 210 4.05 -1.75 -9.65
N HIS A 211 4.30 -0.48 -9.95
CA HIS A 211 5.32 -0.09 -10.93
C HIS A 211 6.72 -0.49 -10.50
N TYR A 212 7.09 -0.22 -9.25
CA TYR A 212 8.41 -0.53 -8.71
C TYR A 212 8.69 -2.03 -8.71
N GLU A 213 7.77 -2.84 -8.20
CA GLU A 213 7.93 -4.30 -8.14
C GLU A 213 8.05 -4.93 -9.53
N ASN A 214 7.25 -4.46 -10.49
CA ASN A 214 7.33 -4.91 -11.87
C ASN A 214 8.67 -4.52 -12.51
N SER A 215 9.06 -3.26 -12.41
CA SER A 215 10.35 -2.80 -12.94
C SER A 215 11.55 -3.48 -12.26
N LEU A 216 11.48 -3.76 -10.96
CA LEU A 216 12.53 -4.50 -10.26
C LEU A 216 12.64 -5.95 -10.77
N ARG A 217 11.51 -6.62 -10.98
CA ARG A 217 11.47 -7.95 -11.57
C ARG A 217 12.10 -7.97 -12.96
N ASP A 218 11.78 -6.98 -13.78
CA ASP A 218 12.33 -6.84 -15.13
C ASP A 218 13.84 -6.55 -15.09
N VAL A 219 14.29 -5.67 -14.21
CA VAL A 219 15.73 -5.39 -13.98
C VAL A 219 16.49 -6.66 -13.58
N ARG A 220 15.95 -7.45 -12.65
CA ARG A 220 16.56 -8.71 -12.21
C ARG A 220 16.65 -9.72 -13.36
N ARG A 221 15.55 -9.90 -14.11
CA ARG A 221 15.50 -10.80 -15.28
C ARG A 221 16.50 -10.41 -16.37
N THR A 222 16.64 -9.12 -16.66
CA THR A 222 17.61 -8.64 -17.66
C THR A 222 19.06 -8.83 -17.19
N LYS A 223 19.32 -8.62 -15.88
CA LYS A 223 20.63 -8.87 -15.28
C LYS A 223 21.02 -10.35 -15.34
N GLU A 224 20.10 -11.25 -15.02
CA GLU A 224 20.31 -12.71 -15.08
C GLU A 224 20.66 -13.16 -16.51
N LYS A 225 19.86 -12.75 -17.51
CA LYS A 225 20.13 -13.05 -18.92
C LYS A 225 21.48 -12.53 -19.40
N HIS A 226 21.90 -11.36 -18.93
CA HIS A 226 23.20 -10.79 -19.28
C HIS A 226 24.36 -11.59 -18.69
N VAL A 227 24.21 -12.09 -17.46
CA VAL A 227 25.19 -12.96 -16.82
C VAL A 227 25.28 -14.31 -17.55
N GLU A 228 24.14 -14.93 -17.87
CA GLU A 228 24.06 -16.19 -18.60
C GLU A 228 24.72 -16.08 -19.99
N ARG A 229 24.40 -15.02 -20.75
CA ARG A 229 25.02 -14.77 -22.07
C ARG A 229 26.53 -14.58 -21.96
N LYS A 230 27.01 -13.84 -20.95
CA LYS A 230 28.45 -13.66 -20.72
C LYS A 230 29.16 -14.97 -20.37
N GLN A 231 28.53 -15.82 -19.58
CA GLN A 231 29.06 -17.14 -19.25
C GLN A 231 29.10 -18.04 -20.49
N ALA A 232 28.01 -18.09 -21.27
CA ALA A 232 27.97 -18.85 -22.52
C ALA A 232 29.02 -18.36 -23.52
N GLN A 233 29.21 -17.05 -23.65
CA GLN A 233 30.25 -16.49 -24.51
C GLN A 233 31.66 -16.87 -24.03
N GLY A 234 31.93 -16.80 -22.71
CA GLY A 234 33.22 -17.23 -22.17
C GLY A 234 33.54 -18.70 -22.44
N VAL A 235 32.54 -19.59 -22.43
CA VAL A 235 32.72 -21.00 -22.81
C VAL A 235 33.04 -21.14 -24.30
N ILE A 236 32.37 -20.36 -25.16
CA ILE A 236 32.66 -20.35 -26.61
C ILE A 236 34.10 -19.88 -26.84
N ASP A 237 34.51 -18.78 -26.23
CA ASP A 237 35.85 -18.21 -26.35
C ASP A 237 36.93 -19.21 -25.87
N GLU A 238 36.67 -19.94 -24.78
CA GLU A 238 37.56 -20.98 -24.27
C GLU A 238 37.67 -22.18 -25.24
N ILE A 239 36.55 -22.62 -25.84
CA ILE A 239 36.55 -23.68 -26.84
C ILE A 239 37.35 -23.26 -28.09
N GLU A 240 37.16 -22.02 -28.56
CA GLU A 240 37.92 -21.46 -29.68
C GLU A 240 39.42 -21.39 -29.37
N GLU A 241 39.80 -20.99 -28.15
CA GLU A 241 41.18 -21.02 -27.70
C GLU A 241 41.74 -22.45 -27.69
N MET A 242 41.01 -23.43 -27.14
CA MET A 242 41.43 -24.83 -27.14
C MET A 242 41.57 -25.42 -28.55
N LEU A 243 40.70 -25.04 -29.49
CA LEU A 243 40.80 -25.41 -30.90
C LEU A 243 42.05 -24.79 -31.54
N SER A 244 42.32 -23.50 -31.29
CA SER A 244 43.50 -22.79 -31.80
C SER A 244 44.82 -23.37 -31.30
N GLN A 245 44.84 -23.89 -30.06
CA GLN A 245 45.98 -24.56 -29.45
C GLN A 245 46.08 -26.05 -29.81
N GLY A 246 45.15 -26.58 -30.63
CA GLY A 246 45.10 -27.99 -31.01
C GLY A 246 44.79 -28.95 -29.86
N LYS A 247 44.27 -28.44 -28.73
CA LYS A 247 43.98 -29.19 -27.50
C LYS A 247 42.57 -29.75 -27.46
N TYR A 248 41.66 -29.26 -28.30
CA TYR A 248 40.29 -29.75 -28.37
C TYR A 248 40.15 -30.97 -29.30
N ARG A 249 39.72 -32.11 -28.77
CA ARG A 249 39.34 -33.31 -29.55
C ARG A 249 37.86 -33.63 -29.28
N PRO A 250 36.94 -33.39 -30.23
CA PRO A 250 35.54 -33.78 -30.05
C PRO A 250 35.44 -35.32 -30.11
N GLY A 251 34.97 -35.96 -29.02
CA GLY A 251 34.58 -37.38 -29.05
C GLY A 251 35.15 -38.34 -28.01
N SER A 252 35.66 -37.90 -26.85
CA SER A 252 35.90 -38.82 -25.72
C SER A 252 34.63 -38.94 -24.87
N THR A 253 33.58 -39.58 -25.40
CA THR A 253 32.47 -40.04 -24.58
C THR A 253 33.03 -41.08 -23.61
N ARG A 254 33.28 -40.68 -22.37
CA ARG A 254 33.59 -41.62 -21.30
C ARG A 254 32.27 -42.30 -20.96
N THR A 255 31.99 -43.41 -21.64
CA THR A 255 30.91 -44.32 -21.29
C THR A 255 31.21 -44.83 -19.88
N TYR A 256 30.47 -44.34 -18.89
CA TYR A 256 30.46 -44.95 -17.56
C TYR A 256 29.54 -46.18 -17.67
N LEU A 257 30.16 -47.35 -17.82
CA LEU A 257 29.53 -48.65 -17.50
C LEU A 257 29.45 -48.80 -15.98
#